data_AF-K2RKG3-F1
#
_entry.id   AF-K2RKG3-F1
#
_cell.length_a   1.000
_cell.length_b   1.000
_cell.length_c   1.000
_cell.angle_alpha   90.00
_cell.angle_beta   90.00
_cell.angle_gamma   90.00
#
_symmetry.space_group_name_H-M   'P 1'
#
loop_
_entity.id
_entity.type
_entity.pdbx_description
1 polymer ?
#
loop_
_entity_poly.entity_id
_entity_poly.type
_entity_poly.pdbx_seq_one_letter_code
_entity_poly.pdbx_strand_id
1 'polypeptide(L)'
;MYLVGLYAIAEKYQVSELKEQAWRHFMDDAVRLRGWREPNFPQVVTKIFETTPESDKRLRCVALAIIKTRLKYFTRNPAFVEEMDRIEGFWAAFAQYSATWPWMELYRCVTCGEVMMNLPWEEDERSPPCWGCGTVEDHKTWRASIIKYDPNDEEMMEEAERASKRQRTD
;
A
#
# COMPACT_ATOMS: atom_id res chain seq x y z
N MET A 1 13.32 -4.92 -4.23
CA MET A 1 12.97 -5.51 -5.54
C MET A 1 11.61 -6.12 -5.34
N TYR A 2 10.56 -5.58 -5.94
CA TYR A 2 9.21 -5.99 -5.61
C TYR A 2 8.90 -7.42 -6.08
N LEU A 3 8.39 -8.25 -5.16
CA LEU A 3 8.03 -9.65 -5.43
C LEU A 3 6.68 -9.80 -6.16
N VAL A 4 6.24 -8.79 -6.93
CA VAL A 4 4.99 -8.84 -7.72
C VAL A 4 4.99 -10.00 -8.71
N GLY A 5 6.14 -10.28 -9.35
CA GLY A 5 6.28 -11.42 -10.25
C GLY A 5 6.10 -12.77 -9.52
N LEU A 6 6.62 -12.88 -8.29
CA LEU A 6 6.45 -14.08 -7.47
C LEU A 6 5.00 -14.26 -7.03
N TYR A 7 4.30 -13.16 -6.73
CA TYR A 7 2.87 -13.16 -6.44
C TYR A 7 2.06 -13.70 -7.62
N ALA A 8 2.33 -13.22 -8.84
CA ALA A 8 1.66 -13.69 -10.05
C ALA A 8 1.95 -15.17 -10.35
N ILE A 9 3.19 -15.63 -10.10
CA ILE A 9 3.56 -17.05 -10.19
C ILE A 9 2.77 -17.87 -9.17
N ALA A 10 2.73 -17.44 -7.91
CA ALA A 10 2.01 -18.12 -6.85
C ALA A 10 0.52 -18.22 -7.15
N GLU A 11 -0.08 -17.16 -7.70
CA GLU A 11 -1.47 -17.17 -8.17
C GLU A 11 -1.67 -18.17 -9.31
N LYS A 12 -0.80 -18.15 -10.33
CA LYS A 12 -0.89 -19.07 -11.46
C LYS A 12 -0.81 -20.53 -11.06
N TYR A 13 0.02 -20.87 -10.08
CA TYR A 13 0.20 -22.24 -9.59
C TYR A 13 -0.62 -22.56 -8.34
N GLN A 14 -1.48 -21.64 -7.90
CA GLN A 14 -2.37 -21.82 -6.74
C GLN A 14 -1.62 -22.21 -5.45
N VAL A 15 -0.45 -21.59 -5.23
CA VAL A 15 0.38 -21.81 -4.02
C VAL A 15 0.07 -20.69 -3.01
N SER A 16 -0.93 -20.93 -2.17
CA SER A 16 -1.47 -19.93 -1.24
C SER A 16 -0.42 -19.34 -0.28
N GLU A 17 0.45 -20.15 0.30
CA GLU A 17 1.48 -19.70 1.23
C GLU A 17 2.51 -18.79 0.55
N LEU A 18 2.89 -19.12 -0.70
CA LEU A 18 3.82 -18.31 -1.48
C LEU A 18 3.19 -16.98 -1.88
N LYS A 19 1.90 -16.99 -2.25
CA LYS A 19 1.13 -15.80 -2.59
C LYS A 19 1.05 -14.87 -1.37
N GLU A 20 0.78 -15.41 -0.21
CA GLU A 20 0.76 -14.69 1.06
C GLU A 20 2.14 -14.08 1.39
N GLN A 21 3.22 -14.86 1.28
CA GLN A 21 4.57 -14.36 1.50
C GLN A 21 4.97 -13.24 0.53
N ALA A 22 4.67 -13.40 -0.76
CA ALA A 22 4.96 -12.39 -1.77
C ALA A 22 4.19 -11.08 -1.52
N TRP A 23 2.94 -11.18 -1.06
CA TRP A 23 2.16 -10.01 -0.67
C TRP A 23 2.70 -9.32 0.57
N ARG A 24 3.06 -10.07 1.62
CA ARG A 24 3.69 -9.51 2.82
C ARG A 24 4.99 -8.78 2.50
N HIS A 25 5.82 -9.37 1.63
CA HIS A 25 7.04 -8.72 1.18
C HIS A 25 6.78 -7.46 0.36
N PHE A 26 5.75 -7.46 -0.51
CA PHE A 26 5.37 -6.25 -1.23
C PHE A 26 4.95 -5.14 -0.28
N MET A 27 4.15 -5.48 0.73
CA MET A 27 3.74 -4.53 1.78
C MET A 27 4.94 -3.99 2.57
N ASP A 28 5.87 -4.86 2.93
CA ASP A 28 7.10 -4.48 3.64
C ASP A 28 7.93 -3.48 2.83
N ASP A 29 8.26 -3.84 1.59
CA ASP A 29 9.04 -3.01 0.68
C ASP A 29 8.31 -1.69 0.37
N ALA A 30 7.06 -1.79 -0.11
CA ALA A 30 6.33 -0.64 -0.62
C ALA A 30 5.96 0.33 0.50
N VAL A 31 5.41 -0.16 1.62
CA VAL A 31 4.86 0.67 2.69
C VAL A 31 5.92 0.96 3.76
N ARG A 32 6.46 -0.08 4.42
CA ARG A 32 7.32 0.10 5.60
C ARG A 32 8.67 0.71 5.23
N LEU A 33 9.31 0.16 4.20
CA LEU A 33 10.61 0.63 3.71
C LEU A 33 10.49 1.83 2.77
N ARG A 34 9.27 2.36 2.57
CA ARG A 34 8.97 3.48 1.68
C ARG A 34 9.46 3.27 0.25
N GLY A 35 9.45 2.02 -0.22
CA GLY A 35 9.83 1.68 -1.58
C GLY A 35 9.02 2.46 -2.63
N TRP A 36 7.83 2.95 -2.29
CA TRP A 36 7.04 3.83 -3.15
C TRP A 36 7.78 5.10 -3.63
N ARG A 37 8.89 5.49 -2.95
CA ARG A 37 9.78 6.59 -3.36
C ARG A 37 10.75 6.21 -4.48
N GLU A 38 10.94 4.91 -4.72
CA GLU A 38 11.86 4.44 -5.75
C GLU A 38 11.34 4.85 -7.14
N PRO A 39 12.24 5.29 -8.05
CA PRO A 39 11.85 5.73 -9.39
C PRO A 39 11.09 4.66 -10.20
N ASN A 40 11.27 3.38 -9.84
CA ASN A 40 10.64 2.26 -10.53
C ASN A 40 9.25 1.88 -10.00
N PHE A 41 8.74 2.56 -8.97
CA PHE A 41 7.41 2.27 -8.42
C PHE A 41 6.28 2.37 -9.46
N PRO A 42 6.25 3.33 -10.41
CA PRO A 42 5.21 3.36 -11.44
C PRO A 42 5.16 2.06 -12.27
N GLN A 43 6.31 1.52 -12.67
CA GLN A 43 6.38 0.25 -13.42
C GLN A 43 5.90 -0.94 -12.58
N VAL A 44 6.06 -0.86 -11.26
CA VAL A 44 5.56 -1.88 -10.33
C VAL A 44 4.04 -1.85 -10.28
N VAL A 45 3.43 -0.66 -10.28
CA VAL A 45 1.97 -0.49 -10.39
C VAL A 45 1.47 -1.04 -11.72
N THR A 46 2.12 -0.70 -12.84
CA THR A 46 1.85 -1.30 -14.15
C THR A 46 1.85 -2.82 -14.06
N LYS A 47 2.90 -3.39 -13.49
CA LYS A 47 3.04 -4.84 -13.35
C LYS A 47 1.93 -5.47 -12.51
N ILE A 48 1.50 -4.82 -11.44
CA ILE A 48 0.39 -5.27 -10.59
C ILE A 48 -0.89 -5.35 -11.41
N PHE A 49 -1.24 -4.31 -12.17
CA PHE A 49 -2.45 -4.28 -12.97
C PHE A 49 -2.42 -5.31 -14.11
N GLU A 50 -1.26 -5.54 -14.71
CA GLU A 50 -1.08 -6.53 -15.79
C GLU A 50 -1.13 -7.99 -15.32
N THR A 51 -0.67 -8.26 -14.09
CA THR A 51 -0.40 -9.65 -13.67
C THR A 51 -1.30 -10.18 -12.57
N THR A 52 -2.05 -9.32 -11.87
CA THR A 52 -3.08 -9.79 -10.95
C THR A 52 -4.42 -9.87 -11.67
N PRO A 53 -5.19 -10.97 -11.53
CA PRO A 53 -6.56 -11.04 -12.02
C PRO A 53 -7.43 -9.93 -11.41
N GLU A 54 -8.51 -9.56 -12.08
CA GLU A 54 -9.41 -8.52 -11.57
C GLU A 54 -10.10 -8.92 -10.26
N SER A 55 -10.35 -10.21 -10.06
CA SER A 55 -10.88 -10.76 -8.80
C SER A 55 -9.89 -10.64 -7.63
N ASP A 56 -8.59 -10.51 -7.91
CA ASP A 56 -7.56 -10.31 -6.89
C ASP A 56 -7.23 -8.84 -6.72
N LYS A 57 -7.79 -8.26 -5.66
CA LYS A 57 -7.62 -6.85 -5.33
C LYS A 57 -6.45 -6.59 -4.37
N ARG A 58 -5.77 -7.62 -3.83
CA ARG A 58 -4.81 -7.45 -2.71
C ARG A 58 -3.70 -6.46 -3.06
N LEU A 59 -2.88 -6.76 -4.06
CA LEU A 59 -1.79 -5.87 -4.47
C LEU A 59 -2.29 -4.56 -5.08
N ARG A 60 -3.35 -4.62 -5.89
CA ARG A 60 -3.91 -3.44 -6.58
C ARG A 60 -4.27 -2.36 -5.58
N CYS A 61 -5.01 -2.73 -4.55
CA CYS A 61 -5.47 -1.75 -3.61
C CYS A 61 -4.40 -1.26 -2.64
N VAL A 62 -3.36 -2.05 -2.36
CA VAL A 62 -2.16 -1.52 -1.68
C VAL A 62 -1.53 -0.42 -2.50
N ALA A 63 -1.33 -0.65 -3.81
CA ALA A 63 -0.80 0.36 -4.71
C ALA A 63 -1.71 1.60 -4.78
N LEU A 64 -3.02 1.42 -4.95
CA LEU A 64 -3.99 2.51 -4.98
C LEU A 64 -4.03 3.29 -3.65
N ALA A 65 -3.92 2.61 -2.52
CA ALA A 65 -3.86 3.25 -1.21
C ALA A 65 -2.60 4.12 -1.09
N ILE A 66 -1.43 3.60 -1.47
CA ILE A 66 -0.17 4.35 -1.47
C ILE A 66 -0.28 5.61 -2.34
N ILE A 67 -0.81 5.45 -3.56
CA ILE A 67 -0.96 6.56 -4.53
C ILE A 67 -1.96 7.58 -4.02
N LYS A 68 -3.14 7.14 -3.54
CA LYS A 68 -4.19 8.02 -3.03
C LYS A 68 -3.66 8.88 -1.90
N THR A 69 -3.00 8.23 -0.95
CA THR A 69 -2.42 8.88 0.22
C THR A 69 -1.33 9.89 -0.14
N ARG A 70 -0.76 9.80 -1.35
CA ARG A 70 0.36 10.63 -1.82
C ARG A 70 0.07 11.26 -3.16
N LEU A 71 -1.20 11.55 -3.43
CA LEU A 71 -1.64 11.89 -4.79
C LEU A 71 -0.88 13.11 -5.32
N LYS A 72 -0.73 14.17 -4.52
CA LYS A 72 0.05 15.36 -4.89
C LYS A 72 1.52 15.05 -5.22
N TYR A 73 2.15 14.13 -4.50
CA TYR A 73 3.53 13.73 -4.75
C TYR A 73 3.65 13.08 -6.13
N PHE A 74 2.76 12.12 -6.41
CA PHE A 74 2.77 11.39 -7.67
C PHE A 74 2.35 12.25 -8.86
N THR A 75 1.31 13.08 -8.74
CA THR A 75 0.81 13.91 -9.85
C THR A 75 1.71 15.10 -10.18
N ARG A 76 2.64 15.47 -9.30
CA ARG A 76 3.72 16.43 -9.61
C ARG A 76 4.74 15.88 -10.61
N ASN A 77 4.80 14.56 -10.81
CA ASN A 77 5.65 13.92 -11.79
C ASN A 77 4.83 13.58 -13.05
N PRO A 78 4.99 14.31 -14.18
CA PRO A 78 4.26 14.03 -15.41
C PRO A 78 4.49 12.60 -15.92
N ALA A 79 5.70 12.06 -15.74
CA ALA A 79 6.04 10.71 -16.19
C ALA A 79 5.24 9.63 -15.43
N PHE A 80 4.88 9.89 -14.17
CA PHE A 80 3.96 9.02 -13.44
C PHE A 80 2.56 9.04 -14.06
N VAL A 81 2.03 10.24 -14.36
CA VAL A 81 0.68 10.39 -14.94
C VAL A 81 0.61 9.70 -16.30
N GLU A 82 1.59 9.94 -17.17
CA GLU A 82 1.68 9.27 -18.48
C GLU A 82 1.76 7.76 -18.37
N GLU A 83 2.49 7.23 -17.38
CA GLU A 83 2.57 5.79 -17.15
C GLU A 83 1.23 5.22 -16.68
N MET A 84 0.54 5.90 -15.76
CA MET A 84 -0.78 5.48 -15.27
C MET A 84 -1.87 5.57 -16.35
N ASP A 85 -1.78 6.55 -17.26
CA ASP A 85 -2.69 6.67 -18.42
C ASP A 85 -2.60 5.48 -19.39
N ARG A 86 -1.46 4.80 -19.44
CA ARG A 86 -1.27 3.60 -20.27
C ARG A 86 -1.89 2.34 -19.68
N ILE A 87 -2.19 2.35 -18.39
CA ILE A 87 -2.78 1.20 -17.70
C ILE A 87 -4.30 1.25 -17.90
N GLU A 88 -4.83 0.28 -18.66
CA GLU A 88 -6.26 0.17 -18.89
C GLU A 88 -7.04 0.08 -17.56
N GLY A 89 -8.03 0.96 -17.41
CA GLY A 89 -8.90 0.97 -16.23
C GLY A 89 -8.27 1.50 -14.94
N PHE A 90 -7.00 1.95 -14.95
CA PHE A 90 -6.33 2.43 -13.73
C PHE A 90 -7.08 3.56 -13.05
N TRP A 91 -7.43 4.64 -13.78
CA TRP A 91 -8.12 5.78 -13.19
C TRP A 91 -9.54 5.46 -12.73
N ALA A 92 -10.22 4.52 -13.41
CA ALA A 92 -11.52 4.03 -12.98
C ALA A 92 -11.39 3.26 -11.65
N ALA A 93 -10.40 2.37 -11.54
CA ALA A 93 -10.09 1.64 -10.31
C ALA A 93 -9.66 2.59 -9.18
N PHE A 94 -8.86 3.61 -9.49
CA PHE A 94 -8.44 4.64 -8.53
C PHE A 94 -9.62 5.48 -8.02
N ALA A 95 -10.51 5.90 -8.92
CA ALA A 95 -11.72 6.63 -8.55
C ALA A 95 -12.66 5.78 -7.68
N GLN A 96 -12.88 4.52 -8.07
CA GLN A 96 -13.69 3.58 -7.30
C GLN A 96 -13.10 3.35 -5.91
N TYR A 97 -11.80 3.03 -5.83
CA TYR A 97 -11.10 2.87 -4.55
C TYR A 97 -11.21 4.13 -3.69
N SER A 98 -11.03 5.30 -4.31
CA SER A 98 -11.07 6.58 -3.62
C SER A 98 -12.45 6.92 -3.06
N ALA A 99 -13.52 6.54 -3.77
CA ALA A 99 -14.90 6.74 -3.34
C ALA A 99 -15.29 5.78 -2.20
N THR A 100 -14.83 4.52 -2.25
CA THR A 100 -15.14 3.53 -1.22
C THR A 100 -14.32 3.75 0.06
N TRP A 101 -13.05 4.17 -0.07
CA TRP A 101 -12.10 4.22 1.04
C TRP A 101 -11.48 5.60 1.19
N PRO A 102 -12.14 6.54 1.90
CA PRO A 102 -11.71 7.94 1.99
C PRO A 102 -10.28 8.13 2.53
N TRP A 103 -9.81 7.26 3.44
CA TRP A 103 -8.45 7.28 4.01
C TRP A 103 -7.82 5.88 4.01
N MET A 104 -6.49 5.81 4.10
CA MET A 104 -5.77 4.57 4.35
C MET A 104 -5.89 4.23 5.84
N GLU A 105 -6.48 3.07 6.13
CA GLU A 105 -6.56 2.55 7.48
C GLU A 105 -5.36 1.64 7.74
N LEU A 106 -4.54 2.04 8.69
CA LEU A 106 -3.45 1.22 9.21
C LEU A 106 -3.84 0.72 10.60
N TYR A 107 -3.29 -0.41 11.00
CA TYR A 107 -3.49 -0.99 12.32
C TYR A 107 -2.16 -1.17 13.00
N ARG A 108 -2.07 -0.82 14.28
CA ARG A 108 -0.90 -1.12 15.11
C ARG A 108 -1.16 -2.37 15.92
N CYS A 109 -0.28 -3.38 15.81
CA CYS A 109 -0.32 -4.56 16.65
C CYS A 109 -0.04 -4.17 18.11
N VAL A 110 -0.91 -4.55 19.04
CA VAL A 110 -0.70 -4.21 20.46
C VAL A 110 0.41 -5.05 21.10
N THR A 111 0.73 -6.20 20.50
CA THR A 111 1.77 -7.10 20.99
C THR A 111 3.19 -6.64 20.64
N CYS A 112 3.43 -6.25 19.39
CA CYS A 112 4.78 -5.92 18.90
C CYS A 112 4.93 -4.51 18.32
N GLY A 113 3.85 -3.73 18.24
CA GLY A 113 3.87 -2.37 17.71
C GLY A 113 3.92 -2.27 16.18
N GLU A 114 3.95 -3.40 15.47
CA GLU A 114 4.02 -3.47 14.00
C GLU A 114 2.78 -2.82 13.36
N VAL A 115 2.97 -2.16 12.22
CA VAL A 115 1.88 -1.45 11.52
C VAL A 115 1.49 -2.22 10.25
N MET A 116 0.22 -2.63 10.16
CA MET A 116 -0.35 -3.32 9.00
C MET A 116 -1.40 -2.45 8.32
N MET A 117 -1.74 -2.73 7.06
CA MET A 117 -2.84 -2.04 6.40
C MET A 117 -4.12 -2.86 6.49
N ASN A 118 -5.22 -2.20 6.78
CA ASN A 118 -6.55 -2.78 6.62
C ASN A 118 -6.82 -2.99 5.14
N LEU A 119 -6.94 -4.24 4.69
CA LEU A 119 -7.37 -4.53 3.33
C LEU A 119 -8.89 -4.67 3.29
N PRO A 120 -9.60 -3.79 2.57
CA PRO A 120 -11.05 -3.73 2.69
C PRO A 120 -11.88 -4.87 2.09
N TRP A 121 -11.26 -5.93 1.55
CA TRP A 121 -11.96 -7.08 0.93
C TRP A 121 -11.65 -8.42 1.61
N GLU A 122 -10.93 -8.42 2.73
CA GLU A 122 -11.00 -9.58 3.64
C GLU A 122 -12.33 -9.45 4.40
N GLU A 123 -13.44 -9.81 3.72
CA GLU A 123 -14.76 -10.05 4.34
C GLU A 123 -14.74 -11.24 5.31
N ASP A 124 -13.63 -11.98 5.34
CA ASP A 124 -13.39 -13.00 6.35
C ASP A 124 -13.42 -12.35 7.74
N GLU A 125 -14.31 -12.83 8.60
CA GLU A 125 -14.42 -12.43 10.00
C GLU A 125 -13.13 -12.67 10.81
N ARG A 126 -12.11 -13.29 10.19
CA ARG A 126 -10.81 -13.60 10.78
C ARG A 126 -9.82 -12.49 10.48
N SER A 127 -9.38 -11.81 11.53
CA SER A 127 -8.24 -10.91 11.41
C SER A 127 -7.01 -11.67 10.91
N PRO A 128 -6.21 -11.07 10.01
CA PRO A 128 -4.93 -11.64 9.68
C PRO A 128 -4.03 -11.68 10.94
N PRO A 129 -3.20 -12.72 11.10
CA PRO A 129 -2.15 -12.70 12.12
C PRO A 129 -1.26 -11.48 11.89
N CYS A 130 -0.79 -10.85 12.96
CA CYS A 130 0.25 -9.84 12.85
C CYS A 130 1.48 -10.43 12.14
N TRP A 131 2.01 -9.78 11.09
CA TRP A 131 3.14 -10.36 10.37
C TRP A 131 4.47 -10.23 11.11
N GLY A 132 4.56 -9.31 12.07
CA GLY A 132 5.75 -9.13 12.91
C GLY A 132 5.90 -10.22 13.97
N CYS A 133 4.84 -10.51 14.72
CA CYS A 133 4.88 -11.44 15.86
C CYS A 133 4.00 -12.70 15.71
N GLY A 134 3.19 -12.78 14.66
CA GLY A 134 2.28 -13.90 14.42
C GLY A 134 1.00 -13.88 15.27
N THR A 135 0.84 -12.92 16.20
CA THR A 135 -0.34 -12.86 17.07
C THR A 135 -1.61 -12.64 16.25
N VAL A 136 -2.58 -13.53 16.43
CA VAL A 136 -3.94 -13.36 15.89
C VAL A 136 -4.76 -12.62 16.94
N GLU A 137 -4.89 -11.31 16.77
CA GLU A 137 -5.80 -10.48 17.58
C GLU A 137 -7.20 -10.51 16.95
N ASP A 138 -8.27 -10.46 17.75
CA ASP A 138 -9.62 -10.36 17.20
C ASP A 138 -9.84 -9.03 16.46
N HIS A 139 -10.82 -8.99 15.56
CA HIS A 139 -11.02 -7.83 14.68
C HIS A 139 -11.36 -6.56 15.50
N LYS A 140 -11.94 -6.71 16.69
CA LYS A 140 -12.24 -5.59 17.59
C LYS A 140 -10.97 -4.96 18.15
N THR A 141 -9.99 -5.78 18.52
CA THR A 141 -8.69 -5.35 19.03
C THR A 141 -7.89 -4.59 17.96
N TRP A 142 -7.90 -5.10 16.72
CA TRP A 142 -7.31 -4.38 15.59
C TRP A 142 -8.01 -3.04 15.32
N ARG A 143 -9.35 -3.01 15.30
CA ARG A 143 -10.12 -1.78 15.11
C ARG A 143 -9.90 -0.75 16.22
N ALA A 144 -9.71 -1.20 17.47
CA ALA A 144 -9.39 -0.32 18.59
C ALA A 144 -8.01 0.34 18.45
N SER A 145 -7.10 -0.26 17.68
CA SER A 145 -5.73 0.21 17.43
C SER A 145 -5.54 0.77 16.02
N ILE A 146 -6.61 1.30 15.43
CA ILE A 146 -6.57 1.91 14.10
C ILE A 146 -5.77 3.21 14.12
N ILE A 147 -4.79 3.30 13.24
CA ILE A 147 -4.10 4.52 12.88
C ILE A 147 -4.72 4.98 11.57
N LYS A 148 -5.49 6.07 11.64
CA LYS A 148 -5.93 6.77 10.43
C LYS A 148 -4.73 7.53 9.91
N TYR A 149 -4.32 7.20 8.70
CA TYR A 149 -3.27 7.95 8.04
C TYR A 149 -3.90 9.13 7.28
N ASP A 150 -3.68 10.36 7.76
CA ASP A 150 -4.03 11.57 7.04
C ASP A 150 -2.85 11.97 6.12
N PRO A 151 -3.05 11.99 4.79
CA PRO A 151 -2.06 12.52 3.84
C PRO A 151 -1.48 13.89 4.19
N ASN A 152 -2.29 14.76 4.81
CA ASN A 152 -1.89 16.11 5.15
C ASN A 152 -0.88 16.14 6.30
N ASP A 153 -0.90 15.15 7.20
CA ASP A 153 0.05 15.06 8.31
C ASP A 153 1.47 14.74 7.80
N GLU A 154 1.59 13.85 6.79
CA GLU A 154 2.87 13.59 6.13
C GLU A 154 3.35 14.83 5.36
N GLU A 155 2.46 15.56 4.70
CA GLU A 155 2.79 16.82 4.02
C GLU A 155 3.38 17.86 4.98
N MET A 156 2.74 18.06 6.15
CA MET A 156 3.27 18.97 7.18
C MET A 156 4.62 18.52 7.74
N MET A 157 4.81 17.21 7.97
CA MET A 157 6.10 16.68 8.43
C MET A 157 7.21 16.86 7.38
N GLU A 158 6.92 16.58 6.10
CA GLU A 158 7.89 16.77 5.03
C GLU A 158 8.24 18.24 4.81
N GLU A 159 7.28 19.14 4.91
CA GLU A 159 7.50 20.58 4.81
C GLU A 159 8.33 21.10 5.99
N ALA A 160 8.05 20.63 7.21
CA ALA A 160 8.85 20.93 8.40
C ALA A 160 10.29 20.41 8.28
N GLU A 161 10.48 19.20 7.72
CA GLU A 161 11.81 18.62 7.49
C GLU A 161 12.59 19.44 6.43
N ARG A 162 11.92 19.86 5.35
CA ARG A 162 12.53 20.73 4.32
C ARG A 162 12.89 22.11 4.87
N ALA A 163 12.02 22.70 5.68
CA ALA A 163 12.29 23.98 6.34
C ALA A 163 13.49 23.89 7.31
N SER A 164 13.56 22.81 8.10
CA SER A 164 14.69 22.53 9.00
C SER A 164 16.01 22.33 8.26
N LYS A 165 15.98 21.63 7.10
CA LYS A 165 17.17 21.47 6.25
C LYS A 165 17.64 22.81 5.67
N ARG A 166 16.72 23.68 5.22
CA ARG A 166 17.06 25.03 4.73
C ARG A 166 17.76 25.87 5.80
N GLN A 167 17.23 25.88 7.02
CA GLN A 167 17.81 26.62 8.16
C GLN A 167 19.20 26.12 8.62
N ARG A 168 19.62 24.91 8.24
CA ARG A 168 20.96 24.37 8.54
C ARG A 168 21.99 24.66 7.46
N THR A 169 21.56 25.20 6.32
CA THR A 169 22.43 25.47 5.16
C THR A 169 22.73 26.96 5.00
N ASP A 170 22.12 27.80 5.85
CA ASP A 170 22.41 29.23 6.06
C ASP A 170 23.25 29.42 7.33
#